data_AF-A0A1V5Z9U6-F1
#
_entry.id   AF-A0A1V5Z9U6-F1
#
_cell.length_a   1.000
_cell.length_b   1.000
_cell.length_c   1.000
_cell.angle_alpha   90.00
_cell.angle_beta   90.00
_cell.angle_gamma   90.00
#
_symmetry.space_group_name_H-M   'P 1'
#
loop_
_entity.id
_entity.type
_entity.pdbx_description
1 polymer ?
#
loop_
_entity_poly.entity_id
_entity_poly.type
_entity_poly.pdbx_seq_one_letter_code
_entity_poly.pdbx_strand_id
1 'polypeptide(L)'
;MPRTVINLQPLRRLALSLANWSEAPPRVLLRRGDSVRFAHAIALLGRQLTQIAGESETSPAVSSRESLILVREGFAERVQTMVSLANRERSATLAEELLDEAVESLSAVGIDATLLRFAKGAGRDVPLTPREVDALIEALFVRGRPLGSVAALVADSYARGCADSASDLDVRLIAHEIPDPTSRLRAFAPMADRGIIRQYPGDDVIQADQMVIAGRRVDLRFHTVRSLETALQGPFVSGEAIDALELLQTNRIVLDPRGVVSGLVRRSDLLAQRAREIATISLSALREWDEATEKSAGSAAETMVRTLGPGLEYLIRAWAGLNGRVHAFPRWVDAAVLRLPVSPRDGRKALQRLVTSPWTAEDVPARLSEWKALFVALLELDHRR
;
A
#
# COMPACT_ATOMS: atom_id res chain seq x y z
N MET A 1 -13.24 -28.37 26.80
CA MET A 1 -12.51 -28.35 25.51
C MET A 1 -11.78 -27.02 25.39
N PRO A 2 -10.46 -26.99 25.14
CA PRO A 2 -9.76 -25.73 24.93
C PRO A 2 -10.23 -25.13 23.59
N ARG A 3 -10.71 -23.88 23.62
CA ARG A 3 -10.99 -23.13 22.39
C ARG A 3 -9.64 -22.86 21.72
N THR A 4 -9.39 -23.47 20.57
CA THR A 4 -8.27 -23.09 19.70
C THR A 4 -8.44 -21.62 19.37
N VAL A 5 -7.61 -20.75 19.94
CA VAL A 5 -7.61 -19.32 19.62
C VAL A 5 -6.94 -19.21 18.25
N ILE A 6 -7.72 -19.00 17.20
CA ILE A 6 -7.19 -18.72 15.87
C ILE A 6 -6.46 -17.37 15.94
N ASN A 7 -5.17 -17.37 15.63
CA ASN A 7 -4.39 -16.13 15.57
C ASN A 7 -4.70 -15.38 14.26
N LEU A 8 -5.70 -14.50 14.31
CA LEU A 8 -6.12 -13.69 13.16
C LEU A 8 -5.19 -12.52 12.83
N GLN A 9 -4.09 -12.31 13.57
CA GLN A 9 -3.19 -11.17 13.36
C GLN A 9 -2.56 -11.12 11.96
N PRO A 10 -2.04 -12.23 11.39
CA PRO A 10 -1.47 -12.19 10.05
C PRO A 10 -2.52 -11.86 8.99
N LEU A 11 -3.74 -12.39 9.14
CA LEU A 11 -4.85 -12.11 8.22
C LEU A 11 -5.30 -10.65 8.30
N ARG A 12 -5.33 -10.05 9.50
CA ARG A 12 -5.57 -8.62 9.69
C ARG A 12 -4.51 -7.75 9.03
N ARG A 13 -3.23 -8.08 9.17
CA ARG A 13 -2.13 -7.37 8.50
C ARG A 13 -2.24 -7.45 6.98
N LEU A 14 -2.60 -8.61 6.45
CA LEU A 14 -2.79 -8.81 5.02
C LEU A 14 -3.97 -8.00 4.47
N ALA A 15 -5.10 -7.98 5.19
CA ALA A 15 -6.25 -7.15 4.85
C ALA A 15 -5.92 -5.64 4.87
N LEU A 16 -5.13 -5.18 5.84
CA LEU A 16 -4.65 -3.80 5.89
C LEU A 16 -3.72 -3.47 4.71
N SER A 17 -2.79 -4.37 4.37
CA SER A 17 -1.93 -4.21 3.20
C SER A 17 -2.73 -4.13 1.91
N LEU A 18 -3.68 -5.06 1.71
CA LEU A 18 -4.60 -5.03 0.57
C LEU A 18 -5.37 -3.71 0.50
N ALA A 19 -5.92 -3.22 1.61
CA ALA A 19 -6.63 -1.93 1.66
C ALA A 19 -5.74 -0.76 1.21
N ASN A 20 -4.48 -0.73 1.64
CA ASN A 20 -3.52 0.31 1.27
C ASN A 20 -3.16 0.28 -0.23
N TRP A 21 -3.02 -0.91 -0.80
CA TRP A 21 -2.67 -1.07 -2.22
C TRP A 21 -3.86 -0.84 -3.15
N SER A 22 -5.05 -1.25 -2.71
CA SER A 22 -6.32 -1.13 -3.43
C SER A 22 -7.06 0.18 -3.16
N GLU A 23 -6.46 1.19 -2.50
CA GLU A 23 -7.10 2.46 -2.10
C GLU A 23 -8.02 3.11 -3.16
N ALA A 24 -7.79 2.85 -4.45
CA ALA A 24 -8.70 3.15 -5.55
C ALA A 24 -9.33 1.87 -6.14
N PRO A 25 -10.61 1.91 -6.57
CA PRO A 25 -11.28 0.76 -7.19
C PRO A 25 -10.50 0.16 -8.37
N PRO A 26 -10.54 -1.17 -8.60
CA PRO A 26 -9.77 -1.82 -9.65
C PRO A 26 -9.94 -1.18 -11.04
N ARG A 27 -11.17 -0.79 -11.38
CA ARG A 27 -11.48 -0.09 -12.65
C ARG A 27 -10.81 1.28 -12.78
N VAL A 28 -10.62 1.99 -11.67
CA VAL A 28 -9.91 3.27 -11.64
C VAL A 28 -8.42 3.04 -11.88
N LEU A 29 -7.82 2.03 -11.25
CA LEU A 29 -6.42 1.67 -11.47
C LEU A 29 -6.16 1.33 -12.95
N LEU A 30 -7.01 0.50 -13.56
CA LEU A 30 -6.88 0.13 -14.97
C LEU A 30 -7.12 1.29 -15.95
N ARG A 31 -8.03 2.21 -15.62
CA ARG A 31 -8.26 3.43 -16.41
C ARG A 31 -7.05 4.36 -16.39
N ARG A 32 -6.41 4.49 -15.23
CA ARG A 32 -5.15 5.26 -15.05
C ARG A 32 -3.94 4.58 -15.68
N GLY A 33 -4.09 3.35 -16.15
CA GLY A 33 -2.99 2.54 -16.68
C GLY A 33 -2.06 1.99 -15.60
N ASP A 34 -2.45 2.03 -14.32
CA ASP A 34 -1.64 1.58 -13.18
C ASP A 34 -1.74 0.05 -13.02
N SER A 35 -1.25 -0.65 -14.04
CA SER A 35 -1.32 -2.11 -14.14
C SER A 35 -0.50 -2.80 -13.06
N VAL A 36 0.57 -2.16 -12.58
CA VAL A 36 1.42 -2.71 -11.52
C VAL A 36 0.66 -2.80 -10.20
N ARG A 37 0.02 -1.71 -9.76
CA ARG A 37 -0.80 -1.73 -8.54
C ARG A 37 -1.97 -2.68 -8.66
N PHE A 38 -2.62 -2.69 -9.83
CA PHE A 38 -3.70 -3.63 -10.08
C PHE A 38 -3.21 -5.08 -9.89
N ALA A 39 -2.15 -5.49 -10.58
CA ALA A 39 -1.62 -6.85 -10.48
C ALA A 39 -1.17 -7.22 -9.06
N HIS A 40 -0.51 -6.28 -8.36
CA HIS A 40 -0.11 -6.48 -6.96
C HIS A 40 -1.32 -6.64 -6.02
N ALA A 41 -2.34 -5.79 -6.16
CA ALA A 41 -3.56 -5.87 -5.35
C ALA A 41 -4.29 -7.21 -5.58
N ILE A 42 -4.36 -7.69 -6.83
CA ILE A 42 -4.89 -9.03 -7.14
C ILE A 42 -4.06 -10.14 -6.49
N ALA A 43 -2.73 -10.03 -6.50
CA ALA A 43 -1.86 -10.99 -5.85
C ALA A 43 -2.07 -11.04 -4.34
N LEU A 44 -2.14 -9.88 -3.66
CA LEU A 44 -2.45 -9.80 -2.22
C LEU A 44 -3.83 -10.38 -1.89
N LEU A 45 -4.84 -10.07 -2.72
CA LEU A 45 -6.18 -10.61 -2.59
C LEU A 45 -6.18 -12.12 -2.69
N GLY A 46 -5.49 -12.69 -3.69
CA GLY A 46 -5.37 -14.13 -3.83
C GLY A 46 -4.70 -14.79 -2.62
N ARG A 47 -3.61 -14.19 -2.11
CA ARG A 47 -2.95 -14.66 -0.88
C ARG A 47 -3.88 -14.64 0.33
N GLN A 48 -4.71 -13.60 0.47
CA GLN A 48 -5.65 -13.48 1.57
C GLN A 48 -6.68 -14.60 1.54
N LEU A 49 -7.25 -14.86 0.37
CA LEU A 49 -8.20 -15.95 0.19
C LEU A 49 -7.56 -17.31 0.46
N THR A 50 -6.30 -17.52 0.04
CA THR A 50 -5.55 -18.73 0.35
C THR A 50 -5.38 -18.94 1.85
N GLN A 51 -5.04 -17.88 2.58
CA GLN A 51 -4.83 -17.95 4.01
C GLN A 51 -6.14 -18.23 4.78
N ILE A 52 -7.25 -17.58 4.39
CA ILE A 52 -8.57 -17.80 5.01
C ILE A 52 -8.98 -19.27 4.90
N ALA A 53 -8.83 -19.87 3.71
CA ALA A 53 -9.23 -21.26 3.53
C ALA A 53 -8.36 -22.23 4.34
N GLY A 54 -7.05 -21.99 4.42
CA GLY A 54 -6.15 -22.80 5.26
C GLY A 54 -6.48 -22.71 6.76
N GLU A 55 -6.95 -21.55 7.25
CA GLU A 55 -7.39 -21.39 8.63
C GLU A 55 -8.70 -22.17 8.91
N SER A 56 -9.65 -22.19 7.97
CA SER A 56 -10.92 -22.93 8.08
C SER A 56 -10.75 -24.45 8.19
N GLU A 57 -9.75 -25.04 7.54
CA GLU A 57 -9.49 -26.49 7.57
C GLU A 57 -9.01 -27.00 8.94
N THR A 58 -8.47 -26.12 9.80
CA THR A 58 -7.89 -26.49 11.10
C THR A 58 -8.85 -26.37 12.29
N SER A 59 -10.08 -25.90 12.08
CA SER A 59 -11.06 -25.67 13.15
C SER A 59 -12.16 -26.77 13.20
N PRO A 60 -12.23 -27.59 14.27
CA PRO A 60 -13.19 -28.70 14.35
C PRO A 60 -14.66 -28.27 14.51
N ALA A 61 -14.93 -26.98 14.76
CA ALA A 61 -16.28 -26.44 14.94
C ALA A 61 -16.91 -25.89 13.65
N VAL A 62 -16.16 -25.80 12.54
CA VAL A 62 -16.63 -25.30 11.24
C VAL A 62 -16.74 -26.45 10.22
N SER A 63 -17.04 -27.65 10.71
CA SER A 63 -17.03 -28.87 9.89
C SER A 63 -18.26 -29.06 8.98
N SER A 64 -19.13 -28.07 8.84
CA SER A 64 -20.26 -28.20 7.90
C SER A 64 -20.77 -26.85 7.39
N ARG A 65 -20.05 -26.31 6.38
CA ARG A 65 -20.59 -25.62 5.19
C ARG A 65 -19.54 -24.82 4.40
N GLU A 66 -18.34 -24.57 4.94
CA GLU A 66 -17.51 -23.41 4.56
C GLU A 66 -16.03 -23.71 4.19
N SER A 67 -15.78 -24.69 3.33
CA SER A 67 -14.59 -24.76 2.47
C SER A 67 -14.59 -23.67 1.36
N LEU A 68 -15.16 -22.50 1.65
CA LEU A 68 -16.04 -21.76 0.74
C LEU A 68 -15.40 -20.71 -0.18
N ILE A 69 -14.09 -20.44 -0.15
CA ILE A 69 -13.56 -19.31 -0.96
C ILE A 69 -12.39 -19.64 -1.89
N LEU A 70 -11.58 -20.66 -1.59
CA LEU A 70 -10.54 -21.14 -2.54
C LEU A 70 -11.09 -22.06 -3.63
N VAL A 71 -12.28 -22.64 -3.44
CA VAL A 71 -12.91 -23.61 -4.34
C VAL A 71 -14.18 -23.05 -4.96
N ARG A 72 -14.21 -21.77 -5.35
CA ARG A 72 -15.04 -21.43 -6.51
C ARG A 72 -14.31 -21.96 -7.73
N GLU A 73 -14.96 -22.83 -8.49
CA GLU A 73 -14.45 -23.31 -9.78
C GLU A 73 -13.90 -22.12 -10.58
N GLY A 74 -12.66 -22.25 -11.06
CA GLY A 74 -12.03 -21.22 -11.87
C GLY A 74 -11.36 -20.06 -11.12
N PHE A 75 -11.06 -20.11 -9.81
CA PHE A 75 -10.25 -19.06 -9.16
C PHE A 75 -8.92 -18.79 -9.90
N ALA A 76 -8.19 -19.85 -10.26
CA ALA A 76 -6.97 -19.73 -11.06
C ALA A 76 -7.22 -19.07 -12.42
N GLU A 77 -8.32 -19.43 -13.11
CA GLU A 77 -8.74 -18.86 -14.40
C GLU A 77 -9.17 -17.39 -14.27
N ARG A 78 -9.87 -17.02 -13.19
CA ARG A 78 -10.28 -15.64 -12.88
C ARG A 78 -9.04 -14.78 -12.61
N VAL A 79 -8.12 -15.26 -11.77
CA VAL A 79 -6.85 -14.58 -11.50
C VAL A 79 -6.06 -14.36 -12.78
N GLN A 80 -5.91 -15.41 -13.59
CA GLN A 80 -5.25 -15.33 -14.89
C GLN A 80 -5.92 -14.33 -15.83
N THR A 81 -7.25 -14.34 -15.90
CA THR A 81 -8.02 -13.38 -16.72
C THR A 81 -7.79 -11.95 -16.25
N MET A 82 -7.80 -11.71 -14.93
CA MET A 82 -7.54 -10.39 -14.37
C MET A 82 -6.15 -9.88 -14.73
N VAL A 83 -5.09 -10.65 -14.48
CA VAL A 83 -3.72 -10.18 -14.69
C VAL A 83 -3.27 -10.12 -16.15
N SER A 84 -3.94 -10.88 -17.04
CA SER A 84 -3.64 -10.83 -18.48
C SER A 84 -3.92 -9.45 -19.10
N LEU A 85 -4.85 -8.70 -18.50
CA LEU A 85 -5.33 -7.40 -18.99
C LEU A 85 -5.77 -7.38 -20.48
N ALA A 86 -5.97 -8.55 -21.10
CA ALA A 86 -6.37 -8.69 -22.49
C ALA A 86 -7.74 -8.05 -22.75
N ASN A 87 -8.62 -8.09 -21.74
CA ASN A 87 -9.85 -7.33 -21.68
C ASN A 87 -9.94 -6.61 -20.33
N ARG A 88 -9.51 -5.34 -20.30
CA ARG A 88 -9.44 -4.53 -19.07
C ARG A 88 -10.79 -4.39 -18.34
N GLU A 89 -11.90 -4.34 -19.07
CA GLU A 89 -13.23 -4.21 -18.47
C GLU A 89 -13.65 -5.50 -17.76
N ARG A 90 -13.39 -6.65 -18.40
CA ARG A 90 -13.60 -7.96 -17.77
C ARG A 90 -12.67 -8.16 -16.58
N SER A 91 -11.40 -7.76 -16.68
CA SER A 91 -10.44 -7.80 -15.57
C SER A 91 -10.89 -6.95 -14.39
N ALA A 92 -11.40 -5.74 -14.63
CA ALA A 92 -11.93 -4.88 -13.58
C ALA A 92 -13.15 -5.49 -12.88
N THR A 93 -14.08 -6.06 -13.66
CA THR A 93 -15.31 -6.67 -13.13
C THR A 93 -14.99 -7.86 -12.24
N LEU A 94 -14.14 -8.78 -12.69
CA LEU A 94 -13.70 -9.92 -11.90
C LEU A 94 -12.96 -9.51 -10.62
N ALA A 95 -12.17 -8.43 -10.68
CA ALA A 95 -11.46 -7.90 -9.53
C ALA A 95 -12.40 -7.32 -8.48
N GLU A 96 -13.44 -6.61 -8.92
CA GLU A 96 -14.50 -6.09 -8.04
C GLU A 96 -15.28 -7.24 -7.37
N GLU A 97 -15.63 -8.29 -8.12
CA GLU A 97 -16.29 -9.49 -7.57
C GLU A 97 -15.44 -10.22 -6.53
N LEU A 98 -14.16 -10.48 -6.83
CA LEU A 98 -13.28 -11.23 -5.93
C LEU A 98 -13.01 -10.48 -4.61
N LEU A 99 -13.07 -9.17 -4.68
CA LEU A 99 -12.88 -8.27 -3.56
C LEU A 99 -14.12 -8.22 -2.66
N ASP A 100 -15.31 -8.22 -3.24
CA ASP A 100 -16.57 -8.42 -2.50
C ASP A 100 -16.58 -9.80 -1.82
N GLU A 101 -16.15 -10.87 -2.53
CA GLU A 101 -15.99 -12.22 -1.96
C GLU A 101 -15.02 -12.23 -0.77
N ALA A 102 -13.88 -11.54 -0.87
CA ALA A 102 -12.91 -11.46 0.22
C ALA A 102 -13.42 -10.67 1.44
N VAL A 103 -14.23 -9.63 1.22
CA VAL A 103 -14.91 -8.88 2.29
C VAL A 103 -15.89 -9.77 3.04
N GLU A 104 -16.71 -10.55 2.31
CA GLU A 104 -17.64 -11.52 2.91
C GLU A 104 -16.88 -12.57 3.72
N SER A 105 -15.78 -13.08 3.17
CA SER A 105 -14.89 -14.07 3.80
C SER A 105 -14.30 -13.59 5.12
N LEU A 106 -13.75 -12.37 5.15
CA LEU A 106 -13.20 -11.77 6.36
C LEU A 106 -14.28 -11.59 7.43
N SER A 107 -15.47 -11.16 7.02
CA SER A 107 -16.61 -10.97 7.93
C SER A 107 -17.00 -12.30 8.59
N ALA A 108 -17.01 -13.40 7.83
CA ALA A 108 -17.35 -14.73 8.34
C ALA A 108 -16.38 -15.23 9.42
N VAL A 109 -15.09 -14.89 9.32
CA VAL A 109 -14.06 -15.25 10.32
C VAL A 109 -13.93 -14.23 11.46
N GLY A 110 -14.88 -13.30 11.58
CA GLY A 110 -14.93 -12.33 12.67
C GLY A 110 -13.93 -11.16 12.54
N ILE A 111 -13.41 -10.92 11.34
CA ILE A 111 -12.65 -9.70 11.03
C ILE A 111 -13.64 -8.69 10.43
N ASP A 112 -13.74 -7.52 11.05
CA ASP A 112 -14.59 -6.44 10.53
C ASP A 112 -14.11 -6.02 9.13
N ALA A 113 -14.88 -6.41 8.11
CA ALA A 113 -14.54 -6.16 6.72
C ALA A 113 -14.89 -4.75 6.25
N THR A 114 -15.41 -3.87 7.13
CA THR A 114 -15.32 -2.42 6.91
C THR A 114 -13.87 -1.99 6.62
N LEU A 115 -12.88 -2.81 7.01
CA LEU A 115 -11.48 -2.57 6.68
C LEU A 115 -11.19 -2.54 5.16
N LEU A 116 -11.89 -3.38 4.38
CA LEU A 116 -11.71 -3.58 2.94
C LEU A 116 -12.77 -2.89 2.08
N ARG A 117 -13.91 -2.50 2.66
CA ARG A 117 -14.93 -1.74 1.91
C ARG A 117 -14.31 -0.41 1.49
N PHE A 118 -14.02 -0.26 0.20
CA PHE A 118 -13.70 1.04 -0.38
C PHE A 118 -14.76 2.00 0.10
N ALA A 119 -14.34 3.14 0.64
CA ALA A 119 -15.24 4.27 0.75
C ALA A 119 -15.71 4.60 -0.69
N LYS A 120 -16.81 3.97 -1.12
CA LYS A 120 -17.57 4.29 -2.33
C LYS A 120 -18.08 5.70 -2.10
N GLY A 121 -17.27 6.69 -2.45
CA GLY A 121 -17.53 8.05 -1.99
C GLY A 121 -16.68 9.16 -2.59
N ALA A 122 -15.55 8.89 -3.25
CA ALA A 122 -14.92 9.93 -4.05
C ALA A 122 -15.76 10.12 -5.32
N GLY A 123 -16.62 11.16 -5.30
CA GLY A 123 -17.40 11.59 -6.45
C GLY A 123 -16.53 11.84 -7.68
N ARG A 124 -17.15 11.86 -8.86
CA ARG A 124 -16.50 12.15 -10.15
C ARG A 124 -16.14 13.62 -10.29
N ASP A 125 -15.55 14.21 -9.27
CA ASP A 125 -15.36 15.66 -9.18
C ASP A 125 -13.96 16.07 -9.64
N VAL A 126 -13.86 17.33 -10.07
CA VAL A 126 -12.58 17.93 -10.47
C VAL A 126 -11.61 17.92 -9.26
N PRO A 127 -10.32 17.61 -9.45
CA PRO A 127 -9.33 17.67 -8.37
C PRO A 127 -9.33 19.03 -7.66
N LEU A 128 -8.99 19.04 -6.36
CA LEU A 128 -8.83 20.31 -5.64
C LEU A 128 -7.70 21.09 -6.31
N THR A 129 -7.90 22.39 -6.50
CA THR A 129 -6.82 23.31 -6.82
C THR A 129 -5.85 23.38 -5.63
N PRO A 130 -4.57 23.73 -5.85
CA PRO A 130 -3.60 23.89 -4.77
C PRO A 130 -4.07 24.82 -3.65
N ARG A 131 -4.80 25.90 -4.00
CA ARG A 131 -5.36 26.84 -3.02
C ARG A 131 -6.44 26.23 -2.15
N GLU A 132 -7.31 25.40 -2.72
CA GLU A 132 -8.36 24.71 -1.95
C GLU A 132 -7.75 23.64 -1.04
N VAL A 133 -6.69 22.95 -1.50
CA VAL A 133 -5.91 22.03 -0.67
C VAL A 133 -5.31 22.76 0.53
N ASP A 134 -4.64 23.90 0.29
CA ASP A 134 -4.01 24.69 1.35
C ASP A 134 -5.04 25.19 2.38
N ALA A 135 -6.15 25.76 1.91
CA ALA A 135 -7.21 26.26 2.79
C ALA A 135 -7.81 25.14 3.67
N LEU A 136 -8.02 23.94 3.13
CA LEU A 136 -8.52 22.80 3.89
C LEU A 136 -7.50 22.33 4.94
N ILE A 137 -6.22 22.26 4.58
CA ILE A 137 -5.16 21.84 5.49
C ILE A 137 -4.94 22.87 6.59
N GLU A 138 -5.03 24.16 6.29
CA GLU A 138 -5.02 25.24 7.27
C GLU A 138 -6.17 25.08 8.27
N ALA A 139 -7.39 24.81 7.79
CA ALA A 139 -8.53 24.58 8.66
C ALA A 139 -8.33 23.35 9.57
N LEU A 140 -7.81 22.25 9.03
CA LEU A 140 -7.46 21.04 9.80
C LEU A 140 -6.37 21.34 10.84
N PHE A 141 -5.33 22.11 10.48
CA PHE A 141 -4.27 22.49 11.41
C PHE A 141 -4.77 23.38 12.54
N VAL A 142 -5.65 24.36 12.25
CA VAL A 142 -6.25 25.22 13.28
C VAL A 142 -6.95 24.39 14.35
N ARG A 143 -7.67 23.32 13.94
CA ARG A 143 -8.33 22.39 14.85
C ARG A 143 -7.38 21.39 15.51
N GLY A 144 -6.30 21.01 14.84
CA GLY A 144 -5.26 20.13 15.39
C GLY A 144 -4.32 20.81 16.39
N ARG A 145 -4.18 22.15 16.34
CA ARG A 145 -3.29 22.91 17.24
C ARG A 145 -3.57 22.70 18.73
N PRO A 146 -4.83 22.79 19.21
CA PRO A 146 -5.16 22.47 20.61
C PRO A 146 -4.80 21.04 21.02
N LEU A 147 -4.67 20.13 20.05
CA LEU A 147 -4.26 18.75 20.26
C LEU A 147 -2.72 18.55 20.19
N GLY A 148 -1.94 19.63 20.12
CA GLY A 148 -0.47 19.56 20.08
C GLY A 148 0.12 19.41 18.67
N SER A 149 -0.67 19.63 17.61
CA SER A 149 -0.12 19.67 16.24
C SER A 149 0.79 20.89 16.04
N VAL A 150 1.99 20.65 15.50
CA VAL A 150 3.04 21.64 15.26
C VAL A 150 3.28 21.93 13.78
N ALA A 151 2.88 21.02 12.89
CA ALA A 151 2.94 21.21 11.45
C ALA A 151 1.81 20.45 10.74
N ALA A 152 1.49 20.88 9.51
CA ALA A 152 0.55 20.22 8.63
C ALA A 152 1.10 20.12 7.21
N LEU A 153 0.93 18.95 6.61
CA LEU A 153 1.42 18.62 5.29
C LEU A 153 0.33 17.96 4.46
N VAL A 154 0.48 18.06 3.14
CA VAL A 154 -0.17 17.16 2.21
C VAL A 154 0.83 16.11 1.76
N ALA A 155 0.38 14.87 1.60
CA ALA A 155 1.17 13.79 1.02
C ALA A 155 0.57 13.32 -0.31
N ASP A 156 1.19 12.29 -0.86
CA ASP A 156 0.69 11.55 -2.00
C ASP A 156 0.44 12.37 -3.28
N SER A 157 -0.65 12.08 -3.99
CA SER A 157 -0.88 12.58 -5.34
C SER A 157 -0.99 14.11 -5.40
N TYR A 158 -1.54 14.73 -4.35
CA TYR A 158 -1.61 16.18 -4.22
C TYR A 158 -0.24 16.82 -3.92
N ALA A 159 0.60 16.19 -3.09
CA ALA A 159 1.97 16.66 -2.86
C ALA A 159 2.83 16.60 -4.13
N ARG A 160 2.61 15.58 -4.95
CA ARG A 160 3.35 15.35 -6.21
C ARG A 160 2.80 16.11 -7.42
N GLY A 161 1.65 16.77 -7.28
CA GLY A 161 0.99 17.49 -8.38
C GLY A 161 0.41 16.58 -9.47
N CYS A 162 0.09 15.32 -9.13
CA CYS A 162 -0.48 14.33 -10.04
C CYS A 162 -1.84 13.80 -9.57
N ALA A 163 -2.54 14.54 -8.70
CA ALA A 163 -3.89 14.22 -8.27
C ALA A 163 -4.88 14.29 -9.43
N ASP A 164 -5.81 13.34 -9.49
CA ASP A 164 -6.92 13.34 -10.44
C ASP A 164 -8.28 13.19 -9.73
N SER A 165 -9.37 13.08 -10.49
CA SER A 165 -10.75 13.03 -9.96
C SER A 165 -11.03 11.89 -8.98
N ALA A 166 -10.20 10.84 -8.98
CA ALA A 166 -10.32 9.71 -8.07
C ALA A 166 -9.23 9.71 -6.97
N SER A 167 -8.47 10.80 -6.84
CA SER A 167 -7.52 10.98 -5.74
C SER A 167 -8.22 11.41 -4.46
N ASP A 168 -7.94 10.67 -3.39
CA ASP A 168 -8.16 11.10 -2.01
C ASP A 168 -7.17 12.22 -1.62
N LEU A 169 -7.58 13.00 -0.62
CA LEU A 169 -6.69 13.98 0.00
C LEU A 169 -6.04 13.35 1.23
N ASP A 170 -4.75 13.09 1.13
CA ASP A 170 -3.96 12.59 2.22
C ASP A 170 -3.32 13.76 2.99
N VAL A 171 -3.73 13.94 4.25
CA VAL A 171 -3.28 15.01 5.14
C VAL A 171 -2.49 14.43 6.30
N ARG A 172 -1.41 15.11 6.66
CA ARG A 172 -0.49 14.70 7.72
C ARG A 172 -0.41 15.80 8.76
N LEU A 173 -0.82 15.51 9.99
CA LEU A 173 -0.60 16.39 11.14
C LEU A 173 0.58 15.86 11.95
N ILE A 174 1.58 16.71 12.15
CA ILE A 174 2.73 16.39 12.98
C ILE A 174 2.47 16.96 14.36
N ALA A 175 2.59 16.13 15.39
CA ALA A 175 2.36 16.51 16.77
C ALA A 175 3.52 16.07 17.68
N HIS A 176 3.54 16.55 18.92
CA HIS A 176 4.48 16.00 19.92
C HIS A 176 4.05 14.60 20.38
N GLU A 177 2.74 14.40 20.53
CA GLU A 177 2.11 13.14 20.93
C GLU A 177 0.90 12.88 20.02
N ILE A 178 0.55 11.61 19.79
CA ILE A 178 -0.65 11.29 19.03
C ILE A 178 -1.87 11.56 19.92
N PRO A 179 -2.80 12.45 19.53
CA PRO A 179 -3.98 12.75 20.34
C PRO A 179 -4.88 11.53 20.47
N ASP A 180 -5.54 11.38 21.62
CA ASP A 180 -6.46 10.26 21.86
C ASP A 180 -7.66 10.27 20.88
N PRO A 181 -8.26 9.11 20.58
CA PRO A 181 -9.35 9.02 19.61
C PRO A 181 -10.55 9.92 19.89
N THR A 182 -10.88 10.15 21.17
CA THR A 182 -12.05 10.97 21.57
C THR A 182 -11.80 12.45 21.29
N SER A 183 -10.60 12.92 21.62
CA SER A 183 -10.19 14.29 21.34
C SER A 183 -10.12 14.58 19.84
N ARG A 184 -9.59 13.64 19.05
CA ARG A 184 -9.61 13.74 17.58
C ARG A 184 -11.03 13.79 17.02
N LEU A 185 -11.90 12.90 17.49
CA LEU A 185 -13.30 12.86 17.05
C LEU A 185 -13.97 14.21 17.30
N ARG A 186 -13.83 14.76 18.51
CA ARG A 186 -14.40 16.06 18.87
C ARG A 186 -13.86 17.20 18.01
N ALA A 187 -12.58 17.17 17.66
CA ALA A 187 -11.96 18.21 16.85
C ALA A 187 -12.43 18.16 15.39
N PHE A 188 -12.38 16.99 14.75
CA PHE A 188 -12.50 16.87 13.30
C PHE A 188 -13.88 16.43 12.79
N ALA A 189 -14.69 15.71 13.58
CA ALA A 189 -16.03 15.30 13.15
C ALA A 189 -16.93 16.46 12.68
N PRO A 190 -16.88 17.67 13.28
CA PRO A 190 -17.68 18.81 12.80
C PRO A 190 -17.30 19.34 11.41
N MET A 191 -16.15 18.94 10.84
CA MET A 191 -15.75 19.32 9.48
C MET A 191 -16.28 18.36 8.42
N ALA A 192 -16.71 17.17 8.81
CA ALA A 192 -17.04 16.10 7.88
C ALA A 192 -18.53 16.09 7.56
N ASP A 193 -18.87 15.98 6.27
CA ASP A 193 -20.25 15.97 5.76
C ASP A 193 -21.09 14.83 6.37
N ARG A 194 -20.42 13.75 6.78
CA ARG A 194 -21.01 12.55 7.39
C ARG A 194 -20.29 12.11 8.68
N GLY A 195 -19.58 13.02 9.34
CA GLY A 195 -18.72 12.69 10.49
C GLY A 195 -17.47 11.87 10.09
N ILE A 196 -16.77 11.31 11.09
CA ILE A 196 -15.65 10.39 10.85
C ILE A 196 -16.21 9.03 10.46
N ILE A 197 -15.82 8.58 9.27
CA ILE A 197 -16.29 7.31 8.69
C ILE A 197 -15.50 6.16 9.29
N ARG A 198 -14.24 6.39 9.69
CA ARG A 198 -13.39 5.37 10.27
C ARG A 198 -12.26 5.99 11.10
N GLN A 199 -12.05 5.47 12.31
CA GLN A 199 -10.82 5.69 13.07
C GLN A 199 -10.02 4.39 13.02
N TYR A 200 -8.76 4.47 12.60
CA TYR A 200 -7.86 3.33 12.63
C TYR A 200 -7.18 3.31 13.99
N PRO A 201 -7.36 2.25 14.80
CA PRO A 201 -6.44 1.99 15.89
C PRO A 201 -5.10 1.65 15.24
N GLY A 202 -4.18 2.61 15.24
CA GLY A 202 -2.82 2.36 14.81
C GLY A 202 -2.12 1.38 15.74
N ASP A 203 -1.12 0.69 15.23
CA ASP A 203 0.07 0.37 16.04
C ASP A 203 0.68 1.71 16.51
N ASP A 204 1.54 1.70 17.54
CA ASP A 204 2.10 2.88 18.27
C ASP A 204 2.72 4.01 17.41
N VAL A 205 2.73 3.87 16.08
CA VAL A 205 3.44 4.70 15.11
C VAL A 205 2.53 5.57 14.23
N ILE A 206 1.33 5.12 13.82
CA ILE A 206 0.44 5.89 12.90
C ILE A 206 -1.02 5.69 13.27
N GLN A 207 -1.70 6.75 13.70
CA GLN A 207 -3.16 6.77 13.82
C GLN A 207 -3.76 7.59 12.67
N ALA A 208 -4.80 7.04 12.05
CA ALA A 208 -5.47 7.64 10.90
C ALA A 208 -6.96 7.80 11.18
N ASP A 209 -7.51 8.94 10.78
CA ASP A 209 -8.94 9.18 10.73
C ASP A 209 -9.33 9.39 9.26
N GLN A 210 -10.35 8.67 8.80
CA GLN A 210 -10.91 8.84 7.47
C GLN A 210 -12.25 9.53 7.57
N MET A 211 -12.43 10.56 6.75
CA MET A 211 -13.65 11.36 6.71
C MET A 211 -13.97 11.82 5.29
N VAL A 212 -15.19 12.30 5.09
CA VAL A 212 -15.60 12.96 3.84
C VAL A 212 -15.86 14.42 4.13
N ILE A 213 -15.15 15.31 3.43
CA ILE A 213 -15.29 16.76 3.53
C ILE A 213 -15.59 17.30 2.13
N ALA A 214 -16.72 17.99 1.98
CA ALA A 214 -17.20 18.50 0.69
C ALA A 214 -17.17 17.44 -0.43
N GLY A 215 -17.68 16.24 -0.14
CA GLY A 215 -17.74 15.11 -1.08
C GLY A 215 -16.40 14.41 -1.36
N ARG A 216 -15.29 14.82 -0.71
CA ARG A 216 -13.96 14.22 -0.92
C ARG A 216 -13.54 13.38 0.26
N ARG A 217 -12.96 12.20 -0.03
CA ARG A 217 -12.28 11.38 0.97
C ARG A 217 -11.01 12.09 1.44
N VAL A 218 -10.92 12.32 2.74
CA VAL A 218 -9.76 12.89 3.42
C VAL A 218 -9.23 11.86 4.40
N ASP A 219 -7.98 11.45 4.21
CA ASP A 219 -7.25 10.54 5.09
C ASP A 219 -6.29 11.38 5.95
N LEU A 220 -6.71 11.64 7.19
CA LEU A 220 -5.97 12.46 8.17
C LEU A 220 -5.11 11.57 9.05
N ARG A 221 -3.78 11.60 8.89
CA ARG A 221 -2.86 10.79 9.69
C ARG A 221 -2.01 11.63 10.62
N PHE A 222 -1.79 11.12 11.82
CA PHE A 222 -0.96 11.74 12.85
C PHE A 222 0.39 11.06 12.91
N HIS A 223 1.45 11.87 12.89
CA HIS A 223 2.81 11.43 13.16
C HIS A 223 3.38 12.25 14.33
N THR A 224 4.30 11.65 15.09
CA THR A 224 5.01 12.39 16.13
C THR A 224 6.33 12.92 15.61
N VAL A 225 6.78 14.08 16.10
CA VAL A 225 8.15 14.59 15.83
C VAL A 225 9.18 13.51 16.15
N ARG A 226 9.01 12.84 17.30
CA ARG A 226 9.87 11.74 17.74
C ARG A 226 9.91 10.59 16.72
N SER A 227 8.76 10.17 16.18
CA SER A 227 8.72 9.08 15.18
C SER A 227 9.51 9.44 13.91
N LEU A 228 9.42 10.69 13.45
CA LEU A 228 10.17 11.15 12.27
C LEU A 228 11.68 11.25 12.57
N GLU A 229 12.06 11.70 13.76
CA GLU A 229 13.44 11.76 14.20
C GLU A 229 14.06 10.36 14.35
N THR A 230 13.35 9.44 15.00
CA THR A 230 13.79 8.06 15.17
C THR A 230 13.98 7.37 13.82
N ALA A 231 13.03 7.55 12.90
CA ALA A 231 13.13 6.98 11.55
C ALA A 231 14.38 7.47 10.80
N LEU A 232 14.84 8.71 11.05
CA LEU A 232 16.05 9.27 10.44
C LEU A 232 17.36 8.80 11.11
N GLN A 233 17.35 8.58 12.43
CA GLN A 233 18.57 8.42 13.23
C GLN A 233 19.10 6.98 13.29
N GLY A 234 18.23 5.95 13.25
CA GLY A 234 18.62 4.55 13.39
C GLY A 234 18.87 3.83 12.06
N PRO A 235 19.67 2.73 12.03
CA PRO A 235 19.69 1.82 10.89
C PRO A 235 18.26 1.36 10.59
N PHE A 236 17.88 1.30 9.31
CA PHE A 236 16.56 0.81 8.96
C PHE A 236 16.42 -0.67 9.33
N VAL A 237 15.39 -1.04 10.10
CA VAL A 237 15.05 -2.44 10.40
C VAL A 237 13.75 -2.83 9.69
N SER A 238 13.69 -4.07 9.21
CA SER A 238 12.50 -4.62 8.55
C SER A 238 11.26 -4.52 9.46
N GLY A 239 10.21 -3.85 8.98
CA GLY A 239 8.98 -3.59 9.72
C GLY A 239 8.88 -2.21 10.39
N GLU A 240 9.91 -1.35 10.28
CA GLU A 240 9.90 0.01 10.81
C GLU A 240 9.20 1.03 9.90
N ALA A 241 9.12 2.29 10.37
CA ALA A 241 8.36 3.42 9.82
C ALA A 241 8.83 3.92 8.44
N ILE A 242 8.85 3.07 7.41
CA ILE A 242 9.12 3.49 6.02
C ILE A 242 8.17 4.62 5.61
N ASP A 243 6.91 4.58 6.06
CA ASP A 243 5.94 5.66 5.85
C ASP A 243 6.42 7.02 6.37
N ALA A 244 7.11 7.06 7.51
CA ALA A 244 7.68 8.28 8.07
C ALA A 244 8.83 8.81 7.21
N LEU A 245 9.66 7.92 6.67
CA LEU A 245 10.76 8.27 5.77
C LEU A 245 10.24 8.74 4.40
N GLU A 246 9.27 8.03 3.81
CA GLU A 246 8.60 8.44 2.57
C GLU A 246 7.90 9.78 2.74
N LEU A 247 7.26 10.00 3.89
CA LEU A 247 6.65 11.29 4.22
C LEU A 247 7.67 12.40 4.08
N LEU A 248 8.85 12.30 4.71
CA LEU A 248 9.89 13.34 4.66
C LEU A 248 10.40 13.64 3.24
N GLN A 249 10.26 12.71 2.29
CA GLN A 249 10.75 12.89 0.92
C GLN A 249 9.66 13.35 -0.07
N THR A 250 8.42 12.94 0.12
CA THR A 250 7.34 13.08 -0.89
C THR A 250 6.20 14.00 -0.46
N ASN A 251 6.36 14.72 0.65
CA ASN A 251 5.38 15.68 1.16
C ASN A 251 5.48 17.06 0.49
N ARG A 252 4.41 17.84 0.68
CA ARG A 252 4.46 19.30 0.58
C ARG A 252 4.04 19.89 1.93
N ILE A 253 4.96 20.62 2.55
CA ILE A 253 4.72 21.37 3.78
C ILE A 253 3.76 22.53 3.45
N VAL A 254 2.59 22.54 4.09
CA VAL A 254 1.64 23.66 3.97
C VAL A 254 1.84 24.62 5.14
N LEU A 255 1.99 24.07 6.35
CA LEU A 255 2.21 24.83 7.58
C LEU A 255 3.30 24.20 8.42
N ASP A 256 4.32 24.98 8.76
CA ASP A 256 5.39 24.60 9.70
C ASP A 256 5.93 25.85 10.40
N PRO A 257 5.13 26.48 11.28
CA PRO A 257 5.44 27.79 11.85
C PRO A 257 6.75 27.84 12.66
N ARG A 258 7.23 26.69 13.14
CA ARG A 258 8.47 26.58 13.94
C ARG A 258 9.62 25.97 13.14
N GLY A 259 9.42 25.63 11.86
CA GLY A 259 10.45 25.02 11.03
C GLY A 259 10.89 23.61 11.47
N VAL A 260 10.07 22.90 12.26
CA VAL A 260 10.43 21.59 12.82
C VAL A 260 10.55 20.56 11.71
N VAL A 261 9.52 20.45 10.86
CA VAL A 261 9.52 19.47 9.78
C VAL A 261 10.48 19.88 8.67
N SER A 262 10.56 21.17 8.37
CA SER A 262 11.53 21.75 7.44
C SER A 262 12.96 21.41 7.86
N GLY A 263 13.26 21.43 9.16
CA GLY A 263 14.55 21.02 9.71
C GLY A 263 14.86 19.53 9.49
N LEU A 264 13.85 18.65 9.57
CA LEU A 264 14.00 17.22 9.31
C LEU A 264 14.18 16.92 7.81
N VAL A 265 13.37 17.55 6.94
CA VAL A 265 13.45 17.37 5.48
C VAL A 265 14.81 17.82 4.92
N ARG A 266 15.45 18.83 5.53
CA ARG A 266 16.79 19.29 5.13
C ARG A 266 17.91 18.26 5.35
N ARG A 267 17.67 17.20 6.15
CA ARG A 267 18.63 16.09 6.38
C ARG A 267 18.60 15.08 5.22
N SER A 268 18.74 15.59 4.00
CA SER A 268 18.61 14.82 2.75
C SER A 268 19.68 13.74 2.58
N ASP A 269 20.85 13.94 3.18
CA ASP A 269 21.94 12.98 3.27
C ASP A 269 21.53 11.74 4.09
N LEU A 270 20.92 11.95 5.25
CA LEU A 270 20.38 10.86 6.08
C LEU A 270 19.24 10.15 5.36
N LEU A 271 18.31 10.88 4.72
CA LEU A 271 17.23 10.26 3.94
C LEU A 271 17.77 9.38 2.81
N ALA A 272 18.77 9.86 2.06
CA ALA A 272 19.42 9.09 1.01
C ALA A 272 20.21 7.89 1.56
N GLN A 273 20.76 7.99 2.77
CA GLN A 273 21.34 6.84 3.46
C GLN A 273 20.26 5.80 3.82
N ARG A 274 19.15 6.22 4.43
CA ARG A 274 18.04 5.31 4.80
C ARG A 274 17.44 4.64 3.58
N ALA A 275 17.26 5.37 2.49
CA ALA A 275 16.79 4.82 1.22
C ALA A 275 17.69 3.68 0.71
N ARG A 276 19.02 3.82 0.85
CA ARG A 276 19.98 2.78 0.45
C ARG A 276 19.92 1.55 1.34
N GLU A 277 19.79 1.73 2.65
CA GLU A 277 19.61 0.61 3.58
C GLU A 277 18.31 -0.16 3.30
N ILE A 278 17.22 0.55 3.01
CA ILE A 278 15.97 -0.04 2.55
C ILE A 278 16.21 -0.87 1.28
N ALA A 279 17.05 -0.39 0.35
CA ALA A 279 17.37 -1.16 -0.85
C ALA A 279 18.12 -2.46 -0.52
N THR A 280 19.17 -2.40 0.29
CA THR A 280 19.95 -3.58 0.69
C THR A 280 19.09 -4.62 1.41
N ILE A 281 18.25 -4.18 2.36
CA ILE A 281 17.33 -5.06 3.08
C ILE A 281 16.28 -5.64 2.13
N SER A 282 15.72 -4.83 1.22
CA SER A 282 14.74 -5.30 0.25
C SER A 282 15.35 -6.30 -0.74
N LEU A 283 16.58 -6.10 -1.21
CA LEU A 283 17.29 -7.07 -2.06
C LEU A 283 17.59 -8.38 -1.33
N SER A 284 17.89 -8.31 -0.04
CA SER A 284 18.13 -9.49 0.80
C SER A 284 16.84 -10.29 1.00
N ALA A 285 15.74 -9.61 1.37
CA ALA A 285 14.42 -10.21 1.47
C ALA A 285 13.96 -10.79 0.13
N LEU A 286 14.25 -10.11 -0.98
CA LEU A 286 13.94 -10.57 -2.32
C LEU A 286 14.69 -11.85 -2.68
N ARG A 287 15.95 -12.01 -2.26
CA ARG A 287 16.73 -13.23 -2.45
C ARG A 287 16.09 -14.41 -1.73
N GLU A 288 15.78 -14.24 -0.44
CA GLU A 288 15.11 -15.28 0.36
C GLU A 288 13.75 -15.65 -0.26
N TRP A 289 13.03 -14.65 -0.77
CA TRP A 289 11.75 -14.83 -1.42
C TRP A 289 11.85 -15.59 -2.75
N ASP A 290 12.85 -15.27 -3.57
CA ASP A 290 13.10 -15.93 -4.85
C ASP A 290 13.45 -17.41 -4.62
N GLU A 291 14.36 -17.71 -3.68
CA GLU A 291 14.71 -19.08 -3.30
C GLU A 291 13.51 -19.88 -2.78
N ALA A 292 12.64 -19.26 -1.98
CA ALA A 292 11.42 -19.90 -1.49
C ALA A 292 10.43 -20.16 -2.63
N THR A 293 10.32 -19.24 -3.59
CA THR A 293 9.43 -19.36 -4.76
C THR A 293 9.92 -20.46 -5.71
N GLU A 294 11.23 -20.59 -5.93
CA GLU A 294 11.82 -21.68 -6.73
C GLU A 294 11.61 -23.06 -6.10
N LYS A 295 11.72 -23.16 -4.76
CA LYS A 295 11.57 -24.42 -4.03
C LYS A 295 10.11 -24.87 -3.89
N SER A 296 9.15 -23.96 -4.05
CA SER A 296 7.73 -24.29 -4.07
C SER A 296 7.27 -24.67 -5.48
N ALA A 297 7.03 -25.96 -5.73
CA ALA A 297 6.34 -26.42 -6.94
C ALA A 297 4.83 -26.17 -6.80
N GLY A 298 4.40 -24.93 -7.04
CA GLY A 298 3.01 -24.49 -7.00
C GLY A 298 2.34 -24.42 -8.37
N SER A 299 1.05 -24.03 -8.39
CA SER A 299 0.35 -23.68 -9.63
C SER A 299 0.85 -22.36 -10.21
N ALA A 300 0.60 -22.10 -11.50
CA ALA A 300 0.96 -20.82 -12.14
C ALA A 300 0.38 -19.59 -11.39
N ALA A 301 -0.84 -19.72 -10.87
CA ALA A 301 -1.48 -18.69 -10.06
C ALA A 301 -0.77 -18.46 -8.72
N GLU A 302 -0.31 -19.53 -8.06
CA GLU A 302 0.45 -19.42 -6.81
C GLU A 302 1.82 -18.76 -7.03
N THR A 303 2.55 -19.17 -8.07
CA THR A 303 3.83 -18.56 -8.45
C THR A 303 3.64 -17.06 -8.71
N MET A 304 2.62 -16.71 -9.50
CA MET A 304 2.30 -15.31 -9.79
C MET A 304 1.94 -14.52 -8.52
N VAL A 305 1.08 -15.05 -7.64
CA VAL A 305 0.68 -14.40 -6.38
C VAL A 305 1.89 -14.14 -5.50
N ARG A 306 2.82 -15.11 -5.40
CA ARG A 306 4.06 -14.95 -4.64
C ARG A 306 4.98 -13.90 -5.26
N THR A 307 5.20 -13.95 -6.58
CA THR A 307 6.10 -13.01 -7.26
C THR A 307 5.54 -11.59 -7.29
N LEU A 308 4.29 -11.42 -7.72
CA LEU A 308 3.65 -10.11 -7.90
C LEU A 308 3.08 -9.52 -6.61
N GLY A 309 2.91 -10.32 -5.56
CA GLY A 309 2.61 -9.83 -4.21
C GLY A 309 3.90 -9.34 -3.52
N PRO A 310 4.38 -10.00 -2.46
CA PRO A 310 5.52 -9.51 -1.66
C PRO A 310 6.81 -9.28 -2.45
N GLY A 311 7.12 -10.15 -3.44
CA GLY A 311 8.32 -10.01 -4.25
C GLY A 311 8.39 -8.64 -4.94
N LEU A 312 7.32 -8.25 -5.60
CA LEU A 312 7.22 -6.98 -6.32
C LEU A 312 7.37 -5.75 -5.41
N GLU A 313 6.87 -5.81 -4.18
CA GLU A 313 7.05 -4.76 -3.17
C GLU A 313 8.54 -4.55 -2.84
N TYR A 314 9.27 -5.63 -2.56
CA TYR A 314 10.72 -5.58 -2.32
C TYR A 314 11.49 -5.10 -3.55
N LEU A 315 11.12 -5.56 -4.74
CA LEU A 315 11.75 -5.14 -5.99
C LEU A 315 11.64 -3.61 -6.19
N ILE A 316 10.46 -3.04 -6.01
CA ILE A 316 10.23 -1.60 -6.20
C ILE A 316 10.96 -0.79 -5.13
N ARG A 317 10.94 -1.24 -3.87
CA ARG A 317 11.71 -0.61 -2.77
C ARG A 317 13.21 -0.62 -3.05
N ALA A 318 13.75 -1.76 -3.50
CA ALA A 318 15.15 -1.87 -3.89
C ALA A 318 15.51 -0.88 -4.99
N TRP A 319 14.73 -0.87 -6.06
CA TRP A 319 14.99 0.01 -7.20
C TRP A 319 14.94 1.50 -6.81
N ALA A 320 13.95 1.91 -6.03
CA ALA A 320 13.84 3.27 -5.54
C ALA A 320 14.97 3.65 -4.58
N GLY A 321 15.30 2.76 -3.64
CA GLY A 321 16.33 2.98 -2.65
C GLY A 321 17.73 3.13 -3.23
N LEU A 322 18.05 2.40 -4.31
CA LEU A 322 19.28 2.57 -5.10
C LEU A 322 19.41 3.97 -5.73
N ASN A 323 18.29 4.70 -5.84
CA ASN A 323 18.23 6.07 -6.34
C ASN A 323 18.04 7.11 -5.22
N GLY A 324 18.24 6.72 -3.96
CA GLY A 324 18.05 7.60 -2.80
C GLY A 324 16.58 7.96 -2.56
N ARG A 325 15.65 7.13 -3.02
CA ARG A 325 14.20 7.32 -2.83
C ARG A 325 13.61 6.28 -1.89
N VAL A 326 12.72 6.74 -1.02
CA VAL A 326 11.96 5.89 -0.11
C VAL A 326 10.54 5.73 -0.64
N HIS A 327 10.10 4.48 -0.74
CA HIS A 327 8.71 4.13 -1.01
C HIS A 327 8.22 3.14 0.04
N ALA A 328 7.32 3.60 0.91
CA ALA A 328 6.67 2.72 1.88
C ALA A 328 5.65 1.85 1.17
N PHE A 329 4.86 2.46 0.28
CA PHE A 329 3.96 1.75 -0.61
C PHE A 329 4.26 2.17 -2.05
N PRO A 330 4.33 1.22 -2.99
CA PRO A 330 4.38 1.49 -4.43
C PRO A 330 3.07 2.08 -4.95
N ARG A 331 2.70 3.26 -4.44
CA ARG A 331 1.63 4.08 -4.98
C ARG A 331 2.20 4.74 -6.24
N TRP A 332 1.56 4.53 -7.39
CA TRP A 332 1.96 5.10 -8.67
C TRP A 332 3.29 4.55 -9.17
N VAL A 333 3.42 3.22 -9.20
CA VAL A 333 4.66 2.53 -9.60
C VAL A 333 5.15 2.97 -10.95
N ASP A 334 4.25 3.22 -11.89
CA ASP A 334 4.61 3.82 -13.15
C ASP A 334 5.34 5.15 -12.89
N ALA A 335 4.72 6.15 -12.26
CA ALA A 335 5.40 7.43 -11.96
C ALA A 335 6.72 7.28 -11.17
N ALA A 336 6.82 6.31 -10.24
CA ALA A 336 7.98 6.07 -9.39
C ALA A 336 9.16 5.40 -10.12
N VAL A 337 8.88 4.46 -11.02
CA VAL A 337 9.89 3.66 -11.76
C VAL A 337 10.21 4.29 -13.13
N LEU A 338 9.38 5.23 -13.61
CA LEU A 338 9.45 5.76 -14.98
C LEU A 338 10.68 6.60 -15.33
N ARG A 339 11.44 7.14 -14.35
CA ARG A 339 12.58 8.06 -14.62
C ARG A 339 13.64 8.04 -13.52
N LEU A 340 14.21 6.86 -13.23
CA LEU A 340 15.29 6.73 -12.26
C LEU A 340 16.67 6.75 -12.95
N PRO A 341 17.65 7.55 -12.46
CA PRO A 341 19.01 7.59 -13.00
C PRO A 341 19.71 6.23 -13.00
N VAL A 342 19.46 5.43 -11.96
CA VAL A 342 19.99 4.07 -11.80
C VAL A 342 18.87 3.09 -12.13
N SER A 343 19.01 2.40 -13.26
CA SER A 343 18.03 1.40 -13.69
C SER A 343 18.68 0.28 -14.50
N PRO A 344 18.17 -0.97 -14.38
CA PRO A 344 18.49 -2.04 -15.31
C PRO A 344 18.16 -1.64 -16.74
N ARG A 345 18.99 -2.06 -17.70
CA ARG A 345 18.70 -1.89 -19.12
C ARG A 345 17.37 -2.57 -19.46
N ASP A 346 16.45 -1.83 -20.08
CA ASP A 346 15.09 -2.27 -20.38
C ASP A 346 14.26 -2.74 -19.15
N GLY A 347 14.74 -2.49 -17.92
CA GLY A 347 14.11 -2.97 -16.69
C GLY A 347 12.66 -2.53 -16.56
N ARG A 348 12.33 -1.33 -17.04
CA ARG A 348 10.96 -0.81 -17.07
C ARG A 348 10.06 -1.68 -17.97
N LYS A 349 10.52 -2.00 -19.17
CA LYS A 349 9.74 -2.82 -20.12
C LYS A 349 9.58 -4.23 -19.56
N ALA A 350 10.62 -4.79 -18.94
CA ALA A 350 10.56 -6.08 -18.26
C ALA A 350 9.53 -6.08 -17.12
N LEU A 351 9.56 -5.07 -16.24
CA LEU A 351 8.59 -4.93 -15.17
C LEU A 351 7.16 -4.80 -15.71
N GLN A 352 6.95 -3.97 -16.73
CA GLN A 352 5.65 -3.81 -17.35
C GLN A 352 5.15 -5.14 -17.94
N ARG A 353 5.99 -5.88 -18.66
CA ARG A 353 5.62 -7.20 -19.19
C ARG A 353 5.30 -8.20 -18.09
N LEU A 354 6.03 -8.21 -16.98
CA LEU A 354 5.76 -9.10 -15.85
C LEU A 354 4.35 -8.90 -15.26
N VAL A 355 3.86 -7.65 -15.23
CA VAL A 355 2.55 -7.32 -14.63
C VAL A 355 1.39 -7.27 -15.63
N THR A 356 1.66 -7.20 -16.94
CA THR A 356 0.61 -7.13 -17.97
C THR A 356 0.53 -8.35 -18.88
N SER A 357 1.46 -9.30 -18.78
CA SER A 357 1.45 -10.51 -19.62
C SER A 357 0.84 -11.69 -18.86
N PRO A 358 0.25 -12.67 -19.56
CA PRO A 358 -0.28 -13.87 -18.93
C PRO A 358 0.77 -14.66 -18.13
N TRP A 359 0.30 -15.30 -17.07
CA TRP A 359 1.01 -16.31 -16.27
C TRP A 359 0.33 -17.67 -16.43
N THR A 360 0.36 -18.23 -17.65
CA THR A 360 -0.07 -19.62 -17.90
C THR A 360 0.99 -20.61 -17.42
N ALA A 361 0.66 -21.90 -17.30
CA ALA A 361 1.67 -22.93 -17.02
C ALA A 361 2.83 -22.94 -18.04
N GLU A 362 2.55 -22.61 -19.31
CA GLU A 362 3.54 -22.52 -20.38
C GLU A 362 4.39 -21.24 -20.29
N ASP A 363 3.82 -20.13 -19.82
CA ASP A 363 4.51 -18.84 -19.70
C ASP A 363 5.38 -18.73 -18.44
N VAL A 364 5.05 -19.47 -17.36
CA VAL A 364 5.73 -19.37 -16.05
C VAL A 364 7.26 -19.42 -16.16
N PRO A 365 7.89 -20.36 -16.93
CA PRO A 365 9.34 -20.38 -17.07
C PRO A 365 9.92 -19.08 -17.66
N ALA A 366 9.25 -18.51 -18.67
CA ALA A 366 9.66 -17.24 -19.27
C ALA A 366 9.48 -16.06 -18.30
N ARG A 367 8.37 -16.02 -17.54
CA ARG A 367 8.10 -14.97 -16.54
C ARG A 367 9.12 -15.02 -15.41
N LEU A 368 9.43 -16.20 -14.89
CA LEU A 368 10.46 -16.38 -13.87
C LEU A 368 11.86 -16.01 -14.39
N SER A 369 12.15 -16.28 -15.66
CA SER A 369 13.40 -15.83 -16.28
C SER A 369 13.48 -14.29 -16.37
N GLU A 370 12.41 -13.62 -16.80
CA GLU A 370 12.35 -12.14 -16.84
C GLU A 370 12.47 -11.53 -15.43
N TRP A 371 11.81 -12.13 -14.44
CA TRP A 371 11.91 -11.75 -13.04
C TRP A 371 13.34 -11.86 -12.50
N LYS A 372 13.98 -13.02 -12.68
CA LYS A 372 15.36 -13.27 -12.26
C LYS A 372 16.34 -12.32 -12.93
N ALA A 373 16.18 -12.08 -14.23
CA ALA A 373 17.03 -11.13 -14.96
C ALA A 373 16.92 -9.72 -14.37
N LEU A 374 15.71 -9.28 -14.00
CA LEU A 374 15.50 -7.98 -13.37
C LEU A 374 16.12 -7.91 -11.98
N PHE A 375 15.97 -8.97 -11.18
CA PHE A 375 16.58 -9.07 -9.85
C PHE A 375 18.11 -9.05 -9.91
N VAL A 376 18.72 -9.88 -10.76
CA VAL A 376 20.19 -9.93 -10.95
C VAL A 376 20.71 -8.57 -11.40
N ALA A 377 20.04 -7.90 -12.33
CA ALA A 377 20.45 -6.58 -12.77
C ALA A 377 20.41 -5.52 -11.65
N LEU A 378 19.44 -5.60 -10.73
CA LEU A 378 19.42 -4.73 -9.55
C LEU A 378 20.54 -5.07 -8.56
N LEU A 379 20.82 -6.35 -8.33
CA LEU A 379 21.96 -6.77 -7.51
C LEU A 379 23.28 -6.24 -8.07
N GLU A 380 23.51 -6.35 -9.39
CA GLU A 380 24.72 -5.81 -10.01
C GLU A 380 24.87 -4.30 -9.83
N LEU A 381 23.76 -3.55 -9.85
CA LEU A 381 23.78 -2.10 -9.64
C LEU A 381 24.12 -1.72 -8.20
N ASP A 382 23.75 -2.57 -7.24
CA ASP A 382 24.12 -2.44 -5.83
C ASP A 382 25.63 -2.68 -5.62
N HIS A 383 26.20 -3.71 -6.26
CA HIS A 383 27.62 -4.10 -6.08
C HIS A 383 28.63 -3.18 -6.80
N ARG A 384 28.20 -2.41 -7.80
CA ARG A 384 29.08 -1.48 -8.55
C ARG A 384 29.32 -0.15 -7.84
N ARG A 385 28.83 0.01 -6.62
CA ARG A 385 28.89 1.23 -5.81
C ARG A 385 29.56 0.94 -4.48
#